data_AF-A0A2V9TUJ5-F1
#
_entry.id   AF-A0A2V9TUJ5-F1
#
_cell.length_a   1.000
_cell.length_b   1.000
_cell.length_c   1.000
_cell.angle_alpha   90.00
_cell.angle_beta   90.00
_cell.angle_gamma   90.00
#
_symmetry.space_group_name_H-M   'P 1'
#
loop_
_entity.id
_entity.type
_entity.pdbx_description
1 polymer ?
#
loop_
_entity_poly.entity_id
_entity_poly.type
_entity_poly.pdbx_seq_one_letter_code
_entity_poly.pdbx_strand_id
1 'polypeptide(L)'
;LGLGFSYNYLLEVRGRKSGRTYSTPIDLLELNGKRYLVAPRGRTQWVRNAEAAGEVMLKKGRTRQRFRLRALADSEKPEVLKAYLDTF
;
A
#
# COMPACT_ATOMS: atom_id res chain seq x y z
N LEU A 1 -21.38 9.88 6.98
CA LEU A 1 -21.03 8.95 5.87
C LEU A 1 -19.60 9.25 5.46
N GLY A 2 -18.67 8.30 5.64
CA GLY A 2 -17.27 8.50 5.28
C GLY A 2 -17.07 8.41 3.77
N LEU A 3 -17.04 9.55 3.09
CA LEU A 3 -16.69 9.66 1.68
C LEU A 3 -15.16 9.77 1.58
N GLY A 4 -14.47 8.63 1.68
CA GLY A 4 -13.05 8.57 1.30
C GLY A 4 -12.93 8.62 -0.22
N PHE A 5 -11.86 9.22 -0.73
CA PHE A 5 -11.58 9.20 -2.18
C PHE A 5 -11.52 7.78 -2.73
N SER A 6 -11.78 7.61 -4.03
CA SER A 6 -11.75 6.30 -4.67
C SER A 6 -10.40 5.59 -4.54
N TYR A 7 -9.32 6.34 -4.40
CA TYR A 7 -7.96 5.83 -4.23
C TYR A 7 -7.56 5.57 -2.78
N ASN A 8 -8.39 5.94 -1.80
CA ASN A 8 -8.11 5.69 -0.38
C ASN A 8 -8.47 4.25 0.01
N TYR A 9 -7.51 3.54 0.60
CA TYR A 9 -7.67 2.18 1.11
C TYR A 9 -7.14 2.08 2.54
N LEU A 10 -7.73 1.17 3.32
CA LEU A 10 -7.07 0.66 4.53
C LEU A 10 -6.13 -0.47 4.12
N LEU A 11 -4.83 -0.22 4.30
CA LEU A 11 -3.79 -1.24 4.21
C LEU A 11 -3.68 -1.97 5.55
N GLU A 12 -3.85 -3.28 5.51
CA GLU A 12 -3.73 -4.15 6.65
C GLU A 12 -2.51 -5.07 6.51
N VAL A 13 -1.68 -5.10 7.54
CA VAL A 13 -0.42 -5.86 7.56
C VAL A 13 -0.28 -6.64 8.87
N ARG A 14 0.32 -7.82 8.79
CA ARG A 14 0.69 -8.62 9.98
C ARG A 14 1.93 -8.00 10.63
N GLY A 15 1.87 -7.72 11.93
CA GLY A 15 3.03 -7.22 12.68
C GLY A 15 4.15 -8.24 12.71
N ARG A 16 5.32 -7.91 12.16
CA ARG A 16 6.45 -8.86 12.06
C ARG A 16 6.98 -9.36 13.41
N LYS A 17 6.76 -8.59 14.49
CA LYS A 17 7.16 -8.95 15.86
C LYS A 17 6.00 -9.48 16.69
N SER A 18 4.86 -8.80 16.64
CA SER A 18 3.71 -9.09 17.51
C SER A 18 2.69 -10.06 16.90
N GLY A 19 2.79 -10.36 15.60
CA GLY A 19 1.74 -11.00 14.82
C GLY A 19 0.53 -10.10 14.57
N ARG A 20 0.09 -9.27 15.51
CA ARG A 20 -1.16 -8.49 15.41
C ARG A 20 -1.35 -7.79 14.05
N THR A 21 -2.59 -7.73 13.57
CA THR A 21 -2.94 -6.97 12.36
C THR A 21 -2.94 -5.48 12.68
N TYR A 22 -2.24 -4.70 11.86
CA TYR A 22 -2.23 -3.23 11.92
C TYR A 22 -2.86 -2.68 10.65
N SER A 23 -3.68 -1.63 10.80
CA SER A 23 -4.34 -0.93 9.70
C SER A 23 -3.76 0.46 9.52
N THR A 24 -3.52 0.88 8.28
CA THR A 24 -3.03 2.23 7.96
C THR A 24 -3.75 2.73 6.71
N PRO A 25 -4.36 3.93 6.73
CA PRO A 25 -4.92 4.52 5.51
C PRO A 25 -3.78 4.88 4.54
N ILE A 26 -3.92 4.49 3.28
CA ILE A 26 -2.98 4.79 2.20
C ILE A 26 -3.73 5.20 0.94
N ASP A 27 -3.03 5.96 0.08
CA ASP A 27 -3.44 6.23 -1.28
C ASP A 27 -2.86 5.15 -2.21
N LEU A 28 -3.74 4.41 -2.87
CA LEU A 28 -3.38 3.34 -3.80
C LEU A 28 -3.24 3.92 -5.20
N LEU A 29 -2.04 3.89 -5.76
CA LEU A 29 -1.81 4.30 -7.13
C LEU A 29 -2.19 3.16 -8.08
N GLU A 30 -3.07 3.42 -9.04
CA GLU A 30 -3.29 2.55 -10.19
C GLU A 30 -2.60 3.15 -11.41
N LEU A 31 -1.62 2.44 -11.98
CA LEU A 31 -0.85 2.87 -13.14
C LEU A 31 -0.64 1.69 -14.09
N ASN A 32 -0.98 1.86 -15.37
CA ASN A 32 -0.84 0.82 -16.41
C ASN A 32 -1.46 -0.53 -16.01
N GLY A 33 -2.65 -0.49 -15.40
CA GLY A 33 -3.37 -1.70 -14.94
C GLY A 33 -2.75 -2.38 -13.71
N LYS A 34 -1.71 -1.80 -13.11
CA LYS A 34 -1.05 -2.31 -11.90
C LYS A 34 -1.32 -1.41 -10.71
N ARG A 35 -1.29 -2.00 -9.52
CA ARG A 35 -1.46 -1.30 -8.24
C ARG A 35 -0.13 -1.14 -7.54
N TYR A 36 0.14 0.06 -7.06
CA TYR A 36 1.38 0.40 -6.38
C TYR A 36 1.08 0.98 -5.00
N LEU A 37 1.84 0.49 -4.01
CA LEU A 37 1.91 1.08 -2.69
C LEU A 37 3.14 1.96 -2.62
N VAL A 38 2.94 3.23 -2.25
CA VAL A 38 4.03 4.18 -2.07
C VAL A 38 4.07 4.58 -0.60
N ALA A 39 5.26 4.69 -0.05
CA ALA A 39 5.49 5.13 1.31
C ALA A 39 6.11 6.53 1.30
N PRO A 40 5.31 7.60 1.07
CA PRO A 40 5.83 8.96 0.94
C PRO A 40 6.50 9.46 2.23
N ARG A 41 6.11 8.89 3.38
CA ARG A 41 6.73 9.15 4.70
C ARG A 41 7.94 8.24 4.99
N GLY A 42 8.56 7.68 3.95
CA GLY A 42 9.69 6.77 4.05
C GLY A 42 9.31 5.37 4.57
N ARG A 43 10.32 4.62 5.02
CA ARG A 43 10.19 3.21 5.43
C ARG A 43 9.57 3.06 6.83
N THR A 44 8.26 3.33 6.92
CA THR A 44 7.45 3.25 8.15
C THR A 44 7.21 1.81 8.63
N GLN A 45 6.51 1.63 9.76
CA GLN A 45 6.24 0.30 10.32
C GLN A 45 5.40 -0.58 9.40
N TRP A 46 4.43 -0.03 8.67
CA TRP A 46 3.63 -0.85 7.76
C TRP A 46 4.49 -1.42 6.64
N VAL A 47 5.46 -0.66 6.11
CA VAL A 47 6.38 -1.11 5.06
C VAL A 47 7.20 -2.30 5.56
N ARG A 48 7.83 -2.16 6.74
CA ARG A 48 8.66 -3.21 7.33
C ARG A 48 7.86 -4.48 7.64
N ASN A 49 6.60 -4.32 8.05
CA ASN A 49 5.70 -5.43 8.29
C ASN A 49 5.29 -6.13 6.99
N ALA A 50 4.95 -5.34 5.96
CA ALA A 50 4.56 -5.82 4.65
C ALA A 50 5.71 -6.57 3.95
N GLU A 51 6.93 -6.03 3.99
CA GLU A 51 8.14 -6.69 3.49
C GLU A 51 8.39 -8.03 4.19
N ALA A 52 8.27 -8.08 5.52
CA ALA A 52 8.49 -9.31 6.28
C ALA A 52 7.39 -10.36 6.06
N ALA A 53 6.14 -9.92 5.85
CA ALA A 53 5.01 -10.81 5.59
C ALA A 53 4.95 -11.28 4.12
N GLY A 54 5.48 -10.50 3.17
CA GLY A 54 5.40 -10.75 1.73
C GLY A 54 3.99 -10.52 1.13
N GLU A 55 3.03 -10.10 1.95
CA GLU A 55 1.66 -9.88 1.56
C GLU A 55 0.99 -8.77 2.37
N VAL A 56 -0.08 -8.23 1.79
CA VAL A 56 -0.91 -7.20 2.40
C VAL A 56 -2.37 -7.47 2.12
N MET A 57 -3.22 -6.83 2.92
CA MET A 57 -4.65 -6.81 2.72
C MET A 57 -5.10 -5.38 2.40
N LEU A 58 -5.79 -5.19 1.29
CA LEU A 58 -6.44 -3.91 0.96
C LEU A 58 -7.92 -3.99 1.28
N LYS A 59 -8.41 -3.04 2.07
CA LYS A 59 -9.81 -2.94 2.45
C LYS A 59 -10.40 -1.60 1.99
N LYS A 60 -11.58 -1.67 1.35
CA LYS A 60 -12.39 -0.52 0.95
C LYS A 60 -13.86 -0.82 1.18
N GLY A 61 -14.48 -0.06 2.08
CA GLY A 61 -15.82 -0.35 2.57
C GLY A 61 -15.92 -1.78 3.13
N ARG A 62 -16.81 -2.58 2.53
CA ARG A 62 -17.01 -4.00 2.90
C ARG A 62 -16.05 -4.94 2.18
N THR A 63 -15.42 -4.49 1.09
CA THR A 63 -14.54 -5.33 0.27
C THR A 63 -13.15 -5.37 0.87
N ARG A 64 -12.57 -6.58 0.90
CA ARG A 64 -11.24 -6.83 1.44
C ARG A 64 -10.54 -7.90 0.58
N GLN A 65 -9.36 -7.59 0.04
CA GLN A 65 -8.66 -8.47 -0.90
C GLN A 65 -7.15 -8.56 -0.62
N ARG A 66 -6.63 -9.79 -0.62
CA ARG A 66 -5.22 -10.12 -0.34
C ARG A 66 -4.36 -9.96 -1.57
N PHE A 67 -3.18 -9.38 -1.40
CA PHE A 67 -2.20 -9.23 -2.45
C PHE A 67 -0.82 -9.67 -1.95
N ARG A 68 -0.08 -10.37 -2.81
CA ARG A 68 1.36 -10.56 -2.62
C ARG A 68 2.09 -9.30 -3.04
N LEU A 69 3.22 -9.04 -2.40
CA LEU A 69 4.06 -7.92 -2.74
C LEU A 69 5.21 -8.32 -3.66
N ARG A 70 5.53 -7.41 -4.58
CA ARG A 70 6.74 -7.43 -5.38
C ARG A 70 7.46 -6.10 -5.14
N ALA A 71 8.70 -6.15 -4.64
CA ALA A 71 9.53 -4.96 -4.58
C ALA A 71 9.85 -4.47 -6.00
N LEU A 72 9.82 -3.16 -6.20
CA LEU A 72 10.25 -2.56 -7.47
C LEU A 72 11.76 -2.41 -7.51
N ALA A 73 12.35 -2.69 -8.68
CA ALA A 73 13.74 -2.34 -8.95
C ALA A 73 13.92 -0.82 -8.94
N ASP A 74 15.11 -0.34 -8.62
CA ASP A 74 15.39 1.11 -8.54
C ASP A 74 15.10 1.84 -9.86
N SER A 75 15.28 1.17 -11.01
CA SER A 75 14.97 1.71 -12.33
C SER A 75 13.47 1.90 -12.59
N GLU A 76 12.59 1.14 -11.93
CA GLU A 76 11.12 1.26 -12.08
C GLU A 76 10.56 2.38 -11.19
N LYS A 77 11.28 2.79 -10.13
CA LYS A 77 10.75 3.72 -9.11
C LYS A 77 10.47 5.13 -9.63
N PRO A 78 11.33 5.79 -10.45
CA PRO A 78 11.11 7.17 -10.86
C PRO A 78 9.76 7.41 -11.54
N GLU A 79 9.34 6.51 -12.44
CA GLU A 79 8.06 6.62 -13.14
C GLU A 79 6.87 6.51 -12.16
N VAL A 80 6.92 5.52 -11.27
CA VAL A 80 5.86 5.29 -10.28
C VAL A 80 5.77 6.43 -9.28
N LEU A 81 6.93 6.95 -8.82
CA LEU A 81 6.98 8.08 -7.88
C LEU A 81 6.45 9.37 -8.52
N LYS A 82 6.79 9.62 -9.80
CA LYS A 82 6.24 10.76 -10.53
C LYS A 82 4.72 10.64 -10.66
N ALA A 83 4.22 9.49 -11.14
CA ALA A 83 2.79 9.25 -11.27
C ALA A 83 2.04 9.38 -9.93
N TYR A 84 2.67 8.95 -8.82
CA TYR A 84 2.10 9.14 -7.48
C TYR A 84 1.94 10.62 -7.14
N LEU A 85 2.97 11.43 -7.33
CA LEU A 85 2.96 12.87 -7.05
C LEU A 85 2.04 13.66 -7.98
N ASP A 86 1.86 13.20 -9.23
CA ASP A 86 0.94 13.83 -10.18
C ASP A 86 -0.53 13.52 -9.83
N THR A 87 -0.79 12.45 -9.07
CA THR A 87 -2.15 11.98 -8.73
C THR A 87 -2.63 12.44 -7.35
N PHE A 88 -1.73 12.53 -6.36
CA PHE A 88 -2.04 12.82 -4.95
C PHE A 88 -1.21 14.00 -4.43
#